data_AF-A0A924U2C7-F1
#
_entry.id   AF-A0A924U2C7-F1
#
_cell.length_a   1.000
_cell.length_b   1.000
_cell.length_c   1.000
_cell.angle_alpha   90.00
_cell.angle_beta   90.00
_cell.angle_gamma   90.00
#
_symmetry.space_group_name_H-M   'P 1'
#
loop_
_entity.id
_entity.type
_entity.pdbx_description
1 polymer ?
#
loop_
_entity_poly.entity_id
_entity_poly.type
_entity_poly.pdbx_seq_one_letter_code
_entity_poly.pdbx_strand_id
1 'polypeptide(L)' 'MTSALRLHFMRHELQGNVALFSRGHFGRVLAARWTGLPVTDGRHVVLDPASISIPGLEAGDSGQHVIASWNAGPNSLRIA' A
#
# COMPACT_ATOMS: atom_id res chain seq x y z
N MET A 1 11.52 8.20 -31.44
CA MET A 1 12.53 8.23 -30.36
C MET A 1 11.79 8.27 -29.01
N THR A 2 10.76 7.44 -28.81
CA THR A 2 10.80 6.09 -28.22
C THR A 2 11.17 6.06 -26.73
N SER A 3 10.33 6.67 -25.90
CA SER A 3 10.14 6.21 -24.52
C SER A 3 8.78 5.52 -24.45
N ALA A 4 8.77 4.23 -24.78
CA ALA A 4 7.65 3.35 -24.51
C ALA A 4 7.53 3.24 -22.98
N LEU A 5 6.61 4.02 -22.41
CA LEU A 5 6.25 3.96 -21.01
C LEU A 5 5.77 2.53 -20.73
N ARG A 6 6.60 1.77 -20.00
CA ARG A 6 6.37 0.38 -19.65
C ARG A 6 5.26 0.30 -18.61
N LEU A 7 4.01 0.38 -19.07
CA LEU A 7 2.84 -0.04 -18.32
C LEU A 7 2.83 -1.56 -18.26
N HIS A 8 3.56 -2.10 -17.28
CA HIS A 8 3.34 -3.47 -16.84
C HIS A 8 2.07 -3.43 -15.99
N PHE A 9 0.91 -3.64 -16.62
CA PHE A 9 -0.33 -3.88 -15.90
C PHE A 9 -0.12 -5.09 -15.01
N MET A 10 -0.10 -4.87 -13.69
CA MET A 10 -0.23 -5.94 -12.71
C MET A 10 -1.64 -6.51 -12.89
N ARG A 11 -1.75 -7.68 -13.54
CA ARG A 11 -3.03 -8.40 -13.59
C ARG A 11 -3.36 -8.82 -12.17
N HIS A 12 -4.43 -8.27 -11.63
CA HIS A 12 -5.00 -8.72 -10.36
C HIS A 12 -5.75 -10.02 -10.65
N GLU A 13 -5.05 -11.15 -10.63
CA GLU A 13 -5.65 -12.48 -10.88
C GLU A 13 -6.55 -12.95 -9.73
N LEU A 14 -6.43 -12.29 -8.57
CA LEU A 14 -7.27 -12.52 -7.40
C LEU A 14 -8.36 -11.46 -7.36
N GLN A 15 -9.59 -11.78 -6.99
CA GLN A 15 -10.64 -10.79 -6.74
C GLN A 15 -10.93 -10.76 -5.25
N GLY A 16 -11.08 -9.57 -4.67
CA GLY A 16 -11.37 -9.38 -3.25
C GLY A 16 -10.15 -8.96 -2.40
N ASN A 17 -10.35 -8.96 -1.07
CA ASN A 17 -9.37 -8.45 -0.11
C ASN A 17 -8.20 -9.43 0.08
N VAL A 18 -6.97 -8.93 -0.06
CA VAL A 18 -5.74 -9.71 0.15
C VAL A 18 -5.08 -9.25 1.45
N ALA A 19 -4.85 -10.20 2.37
CA ALA A 19 -4.05 -9.97 3.56
C ALA A 19 -2.59 -10.37 3.31
N LEU A 20 -1.66 -9.51 3.71
CA LEU A 20 -0.23 -9.76 3.64
C LEU A 20 0.38 -9.72 5.04
N PHE A 21 1.08 -10.79 5.41
CA PHE A 21 1.86 -10.87 6.66
C PHE A 21 3.35 -10.75 6.33
N SER A 22 4.03 -9.76 6.93
CA SER A 22 5.44 -9.50 6.67
C SER A 22 6.11 -8.80 7.86
N ARG A 23 7.39 -8.43 7.70
CA ARG A 23 8.19 -7.67 8.68
C ARG A 23 8.13 -6.17 8.40
N GLY A 24 8.38 -5.36 9.43
CA GLY A 24 8.27 -3.89 9.36
C GLY A 24 9.10 -3.23 8.24
N HIS A 25 10.30 -3.76 7.97
CA HIS A 25 11.17 -3.25 6.91
C HIS A 25 10.59 -3.44 5.50
N PHE A 26 9.85 -4.53 5.27
CA PHE A 26 9.16 -4.74 4.00
C PHE A 26 7.91 -3.85 3.92
N GLY A 27 7.13 -3.78 5.00
CA GLY A 27 5.91 -2.98 5.05
C GLY A 27 6.12 -1.51 4.72
N ARG A 28 7.19 -0.89 5.24
CA ARG A 28 7.53 0.51 4.91
C ARG A 28 7.93 0.72 3.44
N VAL A 29 8.57 -0.26 2.82
CA VAL A 29 8.90 -0.23 1.38
C VAL A 29 7.65 -0.39 0.54
N LEU A 30 6.77 -1.30 0.95
CA LEU A 30 5.46 -1.49 0.32
C LEU A 30 4.64 -0.21 0.39
N ALA A 31 4.56 0.45 1.55
CA ALA A 31 3.85 1.72 1.73
C ALA A 31 4.34 2.79 0.75
N ALA A 32 5.65 2.99 0.64
CA ALA A 32 6.23 3.96 -0.29
C ALA A 32 5.94 3.61 -1.76
N ARG A 33 6.09 2.34 -2.15
CA ARG A 33 5.84 1.92 -3.53
C ARG A 33 4.36 1.92 -3.90
N TRP A 34 3.49 1.62 -2.94
CA TRP A 34 2.04 1.68 -3.10
C TRP A 34 1.62 3.09 -3.47
N THR A 35 2.08 4.11 -2.74
CA THR A 35 1.74 5.52 -3.01
C THR A 35 2.53 6.16 -4.17
N GLY A 36 3.32 5.37 -4.91
CA GLY A 36 4.12 5.86 -6.04
C GLY A 36 5.43 6.57 -5.64
N LEU A 37 5.79 6.59 -4.36
CA LEU A 37 7.03 7.19 -3.87
C LEU A 37 8.28 6.31 -4.15
N PRO A 38 9.49 6.90 -4.11
CA PRO A 38 10.74 6.14 -4.09
C PRO A 38 10.82 5.21 -2.87
N VAL A 39 11.47 4.05 -3.01
CA VAL A 39 11.68 3.09 -1.90
C VAL A 39 12.36 3.75 -0.70
N THR A 40 13.27 4.69 -0.96
CA THR A 40 14.02 5.44 0.07
C THR A 40 13.11 6.23 1.00
N ASP A 41 11.91 6.60 0.57
CA ASP A 41 10.98 7.38 1.38
C ASP A 41 10.23 6.51 2.38
N GLY A 42 10.31 5.19 2.24
CA GLY A 42 9.87 4.26 3.27
C GLY A 42 10.60 4.44 4.60
N ARG A 43 11.74 5.15 4.64
CA ARG A 43 12.40 5.51 5.91
C ARG A 43 11.59 6.48 6.77
N HIS A 44 10.62 7.18 6.20
CA HIS A 44 9.78 8.16 6.89
C HIS A 44 8.55 7.54 7.56
N VAL A 45 8.31 6.24 7.38
CA VAL A 45 7.18 5.52 7.99
C VAL A 45 7.67 4.29 8.74
N VAL A 46 7.09 4.05 9.92
CA VAL A 46 7.36 2.89 10.77
C VAL A 46 6.15 1.99 10.75
N LEU A 47 6.31 0.69 10.51
CA LEU A 47 5.25 -0.31 10.69
C LEU A 47 5.43 -0.99 12.05
N ASP A 48 4.47 -0.81 12.94
CA ASP A 48 4.53 -1.35 14.30
C ASP A 48 4.23 -2.85 14.32
N PRO A 49 4.90 -3.65 15.17
CA PRO A 49 4.59 -5.06 15.34
C PRO A 49 3.13 -5.26 15.75
N ALA A 50 2.52 -6.34 15.27
CA ALA A 50 1.13 -6.71 15.60
C ALA A 50 0.09 -5.61 15.31
N SER A 51 0.39 -4.70 14.38
CA SER A 51 -0.56 -3.69 13.90
C SER A 51 -1.15 -4.08 12.54
N ILE A 52 -2.29 -3.48 12.21
CA ILE A 52 -2.96 -3.67 10.91
C ILE A 52 -2.85 -2.37 10.12
N SER A 53 -2.53 -2.49 8.83
CA SER A 53 -2.46 -1.37 7.90
C SER A 53 -3.26 -1.71 6.64
N ILE A 54 -3.96 -0.72 6.08
CA ILE A 54 -4.87 -0.89 4.94
C ILE A 54 -4.40 0.04 3.81
N PRO A 55 -3.55 -0.46 2.89
CA PRO A 55 -3.36 0.16 1.58
C PRO A 55 -4.65 0.02 0.77
N GLY A 56 -5.05 1.08 0.09
CA GLY A 56 -6.27 1.10 -0.71
C GLY A 56 -6.16 2.01 -1.92
N LEU A 57 -7.29 2.18 -2.59
CA LEU A 57 -7.50 3.15 -3.64
C LEU A 57 -8.47 4.20 -3.11
N GLU A 58 -8.20 5.47 -3.41
CA GLU A 58 -9.13 6.54 -3.09
C GLU A 58 -10.44 6.34 -3.87
N ALA A 59 -11.58 6.59 -3.22
CA ALA A 59 -12.88 6.49 -3.85
C ALA A 59 -13.07 7.67 -4.83
N GLY A 60 -13.03 7.40 -6.12
CA GLY A 60 -13.22 8.40 -7.18
C GLY A 60 -12.56 7.98 -8.50
N ASP A 61 -12.71 8.82 -9.53
CA ASP A 61 -12.20 8.56 -10.89
C ASP A 61 -10.66 8.51 -10.99
N SER A 62 -9.94 9.03 -9.99
CA SER A 62 -8.48 9.13 -10.03
C SER A 62 -7.75 7.80 -9.81
N GLY A 63 -8.39 6.82 -9.16
CA GLY A 63 -7.75 5.54 -8.83
C GLY A 63 -6.44 5.70 -8.06
N GLN A 64 -6.32 6.76 -7.25
CA GLN A 64 -5.07 7.07 -6.56
C GLN A 64 -4.79 6.06 -5.46
N HIS A 65 -3.59 5.47 -5.45
CA HIS A 65 -3.15 4.58 -4.38
C HIS A 65 -2.88 5.37 -3.10
N VAL A 66 -3.60 5.01 -2.03
CA VAL A 66 -3.52 5.67 -0.72
C VAL A 66 -3.29 4.65 0.39
N ILE A 67 -2.86 5.13 1.56
CA ILE A 67 -2.85 4.34 2.79
C ILE A 67 -4.04 4.81 3.62
N ALA A 68 -5.11 4.02 3.64
CA ALA A 68 -6.34 4.35 4.35
C ALA A 68 -6.17 4.23 5.87
N SER A 69 -5.31 3.30 6.31
CA SER A 69 -4.98 3.12 7.72
C SER A 69 -3.55 2.61 7.87
N TRP A 70 -2.84 3.11 8.87
CA TRP A 70 -1.45 2.74 9.16
C TRP A 70 -1.28 2.54 10.67
N ASN A 71 -0.64 1.44 11.06
CA ASN A 71 -0.47 1.03 12.47
C ASN A 71 -1.76 1.02 13.30
N ALA A 72 -2.90 0.65 12.71
CA ALA A 72 -4.12 0.53 13.46
C ALA A 72 -4.04 -0.63 14.47
N GLY A 73 -4.35 -0.31 15.72
CA GLY A 73 -4.65 -1.31 16.73
C GLY A 73 -6.04 -1.92 16.54
N PRO A 74 -6.36 -2.98 17.31
CA PRO A 74 -7.61 -3.74 17.16
C PRO A 74 -8.89 -2.88 17.25
N ASN A 75 -8.85 -1.81 18.03
CA ASN A 75 -10.01 -0.95 18.30
C ASN A 75 -10.15 0.24 17.33
N SER A 76 -9.18 0.46 16.44
CA SER A 76 -9.16 1.59 15.50
C SER A 76 -9.58 1.21 14.08
N LEU A 77 -9.79 -0.07 13.79
CA LEU A 77 -10.17 -0.54 12.46
C LEU A 77 -11.67 -0.33 12.24
N ARG A 78 -12.01 0.71 11.48
CA ARG A 78 -13.33 0.83 10.88
C ARG A 78 -13.33 0.05 9.58
N ILE A 79 -13.83 -1.17 9.64
CA ILE A 79 -14.10 -1.96 8.44
C ILE A 79 -15.47 -1.48 7.95
N ALA A 80 -15.45 -0.60 6.95
CA ALA A 80 -16.63 -0.19 6.20
C ALA A 80 -16.94 -1.24 5.12
#